data_AF-A0AAW1U0Y9-F1
#
_entry.id   AF-A0AAW1U0Y9-F1
#
_cell.length_a   1.000
_cell.length_b   1.000
_cell.length_c   1.000
_cell.angle_alpha   90.00
_cell.angle_beta   90.00
_cell.angle_gamma   90.00
#
_symmetry.space_group_name_H-M   'P 1'
#
loop_
_entity.id
_entity.type
_entity.pdbx_description
1 polymer ?
#
loop_
_entity_poly.entity_id
_entity_poly.type
_entity_poly.pdbx_seq_one_letter_code
_entity_poly.pdbx_strand_id
1 'polypeptide(L)'
;MNYNNYCFFQQVVMEKRKQFDEKMRKQKNGEEICEDELKEKKTFLNLLLQLTHEGTKMTDDEVRHEVDTFTIAGTDTTASTLSFCLVMLGMHPDLQEKIREEVIDILGEDRDVTHEDMSRLNLLERFIKETLRIFPVGPIVLRMTDHDINLGKHQIPAGCSIVLGLIRLHRNPEIWKDPLKFNPDRFLPEEVAKRHPYSYLPFSGGPRNCIGYKYAMMSMKTTLAMTLRKFVVMTEYKTIEEIRLRINIVLKPTDGYKVYVKLRE
;
A
#
# COMPACT_ATOMS: atom_id res chain seq x y z
N MET A 1 5.77 -20.24 -6.76
CA MET A 1 4.31 -20.03 -6.87
C MET A 1 3.63 -21.36 -6.58
N ASN A 2 2.65 -21.40 -5.67
CA ASN A 2 1.84 -22.61 -5.49
C ASN A 2 0.99 -22.83 -6.75
N TYR A 3 0.90 -24.07 -7.23
CA TYR A 3 0.15 -24.46 -8.44
C TYR A 3 -1.30 -23.94 -8.43
N ASN A 4 -1.91 -23.84 -7.25
CA ASN A 4 -3.27 -23.33 -7.06
C ASN A 4 -3.44 -21.84 -7.42
N ASN A 5 -2.44 -21.00 -7.14
CA ASN A 5 -2.53 -19.56 -7.48
C ASN A 5 -2.39 -19.37 -8.99
N TYR A 6 -1.56 -20.16 -9.65
CA TYR A 6 -1.38 -20.14 -11.09
C TYR A 6 -2.70 -20.48 -11.82
N CYS A 7 -3.35 -21.58 -11.42
CA CYS A 7 -4.66 -21.95 -11.98
C CYS A 7 -5.73 -20.90 -11.73
N PHE A 8 -5.76 -20.25 -10.56
CA PHE A 8 -6.74 -19.22 -10.23
C PHE A 8 -6.64 -17.99 -11.16
N PHE A 9 -5.46 -17.37 -11.25
CA PHE A 9 -5.31 -16.18 -12.09
C PHE A 9 -5.48 -16.49 -13.58
N GLN A 10 -5.05 -17.67 -14.02
CA GLN A 10 -5.30 -18.12 -15.38
C GLN A 10 -6.80 -18.25 -15.69
N GLN A 11 -7.58 -18.86 -14.78
CA GLN A 11 -9.04 -18.95 -14.92
C GLN A 11 -9.68 -17.56 -14.99
N VAL A 12 -9.32 -16.66 -14.07
CA VAL A 12 -9.86 -15.29 -14.03
C VAL A 12 -9.56 -14.54 -15.34
N VAL A 13 -8.33 -14.60 -15.85
CA VAL A 13 -7.94 -13.94 -17.10
C VAL A 13 -8.70 -14.53 -18.29
N MET A 14 -8.81 -15.86 -18.39
CA MET A 14 -9.53 -16.51 -19.49
C MET A 14 -11.02 -16.18 -19.47
N GLU A 15 -11.67 -16.21 -18.31
CA GLU A 15 -13.08 -15.86 -18.15
C GLU A 15 -13.33 -14.40 -18.53
N LYS A 16 -12.48 -13.49 -18.05
CA LYS A 16 -12.61 -12.05 -18.34
C LYS A 16 -12.33 -11.72 -19.79
N ARG A 17 -11.38 -12.41 -20.45
CA ARG A 17 -11.15 -12.24 -21.88
C ARG A 17 -12.37 -12.67 -22.69
N LYS A 18 -12.97 -13.83 -22.39
CA LYS A 18 -14.19 -14.29 -23.08
C LYS A 18 -15.32 -13.25 -22.96
N GLN A 19 -15.55 -12.73 -21.76
CA GLN A 19 -16.54 -11.67 -21.52
C GLN A 19 -16.22 -10.40 -22.33
N PHE A 20 -14.95 -10.00 -22.36
CA PHE A 20 -14.50 -8.83 -23.09
C PHE A 20 -14.66 -8.98 -24.61
N ASP A 21 -14.26 -10.12 -25.17
CA ASP A 21 -14.35 -10.40 -26.61
C ASP A 21 -15.81 -10.48 -27.08
N GLU A 22 -16.68 -11.09 -26.27
CA GLU A 22 -18.13 -11.10 -26.51
C GLU A 22 -18.71 -9.68 -26.52
N LYS A 23 -18.33 -8.85 -25.56
CA LYS A 23 -18.74 -7.45 -25.47
C LYS A 23 -18.29 -6.63 -26.69
N MET A 24 -17.03 -6.77 -27.11
CA MET A 24 -16.51 -6.08 -28.29
C MET A 24 -17.19 -6.57 -29.58
N ARG A 25 -17.56 -7.85 -29.66
CA ARG A 25 -18.33 -8.41 -30.79
C ARG A 25 -19.74 -7.81 -30.85
N LYS A 26 -20.47 -7.79 -29.73
CA LYS A 26 -21.80 -7.17 -29.64
C LYS A 26 -21.75 -5.70 -30.09
N GLN A 27 -20.77 -4.95 -29.58
CA GLN A 27 -20.58 -3.54 -29.94
C GLN A 27 -20.31 -3.34 -31.44
N LYS A 28 -19.47 -4.19 -32.05
CA LYS A 28 -19.19 -4.14 -33.49
C LYS A 28 -20.41 -4.49 -34.35
N ASN A 29 -21.26 -5.40 -33.88
CA ASN A 29 -22.47 -5.82 -34.56
C ASN A 29 -23.66 -4.85 -34.38
N GLY A 30 -23.50 -3.79 -33.56
CA GLY A 30 -24.60 -2.89 -33.22
C GLY A 30 -25.66 -3.54 -32.33
N GLU A 31 -25.32 -4.62 -31.63
CA GLU A 31 -26.20 -5.28 -30.67
C GLU A 31 -26.31 -4.44 -29.39
N GLU A 32 -27.48 -4.44 -28.77
CA GLU A 32 -27.74 -3.69 -27.55
C GLU A 32 -26.87 -4.22 -26.39
N ILE A 33 -26.00 -3.37 -25.86
CA ILE A 33 -25.18 -3.65 -24.67
C ILE A 33 -26.05 -3.40 -23.45
N CYS A 34 -26.12 -4.37 -22.52
CA CYS A 34 -26.98 -4.18 -21.35
C CYS A 34 -26.44 -3.05 -20.44
N GLU A 35 -27.32 -2.39 -19.68
CA GLU A 35 -26.92 -1.29 -18.78
C GLU A 35 -25.82 -1.69 -17.78
N ASP A 36 -25.81 -2.95 -17.33
CA ASP A 36 -24.79 -3.47 -16.42
C ASP A 36 -23.42 -3.60 -17.09
N GLU A 37 -23.37 -3.95 -18.38
CA GLU A 37 -22.15 -3.98 -19.19
C GLU A 37 -21.63 -2.54 -19.48
N LEU A 38 -22.53 -1.55 -19.55
CA LEU A 38 -22.19 -0.12 -19.71
C LEU A 38 -21.68 0.51 -18.41
N LYS A 39 -22.20 0.07 -17.25
CA LYS A 39 -21.80 0.51 -15.90
C LYS A 39 -20.57 -0.24 -15.36
N GLU A 40 -20.00 -1.17 -16.13
CA GLU A 40 -18.88 -1.98 -15.69
C GLU A 40 -17.68 -1.12 -15.29
N LYS A 41 -17.25 -1.25 -14.02
CA LYS A 41 -16.08 -0.54 -13.50
C LYS A 41 -14.85 -0.94 -14.31
N LYS A 42 -14.07 0.06 -14.77
CA LYS A 42 -12.79 -0.16 -15.46
C LYS A 42 -11.77 -0.74 -14.49
N THR A 43 -11.67 -2.07 -14.46
CA THR A 43 -10.64 -2.78 -13.70
C THR A 43 -9.29 -2.73 -14.42
N PHE A 44 -8.20 -2.99 -13.71
CA PHE A 44 -6.86 -3.09 -14.31
C PHE A 44 -6.82 -4.13 -15.44
N LEU A 45 -7.43 -5.30 -15.23
CA LEU A 45 -7.51 -6.35 -16.25
C LEU A 45 -8.32 -5.89 -17.47
N ASN A 46 -9.45 -5.21 -17.29
CA ASN A 46 -10.22 -4.68 -18.42
C ASN A 46 -9.41 -3.65 -19.23
N LEU A 47 -8.59 -2.82 -18.56
CA LEU A 47 -7.71 -1.87 -19.23
C LEU A 47 -6.59 -2.58 -20.02
N LEU A 48 -5.99 -3.64 -19.47
CA LEU A 48 -4.99 -4.44 -20.19
C LEU A 48 -5.61 -5.11 -21.44
N LEU A 49 -6.80 -5.71 -21.31
CA LEU A 49 -7.50 -6.33 -22.43
C LEU A 49 -7.85 -5.31 -23.52
N GLN A 50 -8.29 -4.11 -23.12
CA GLN A 50 -8.56 -3.01 -24.04
C GLN A 50 -7.30 -2.57 -24.80
N LEU A 51 -6.17 -2.38 -24.11
CA LEU A 51 -4.89 -2.04 -24.76
C LEU A 51 -4.45 -3.12 -25.75
N THR A 52 -4.68 -4.39 -25.42
CA THR A 52 -4.39 -5.51 -26.33
C THR A 52 -5.24 -5.44 -27.59
N HIS A 53 -6.51 -5.08 -27.45
CA HIS A 53 -7.42 -4.89 -28.58
C HIS A 53 -7.04 -3.67 -29.44
N GLU A 54 -6.58 -2.58 -28.83
CA GLU A 54 -6.17 -1.34 -29.50
C GLU A 54 -4.81 -1.43 -30.22
N GLY A 55 -4.17 -2.60 -30.21
CA GLY A 55 -2.98 -2.90 -31.00
C GLY A 55 -1.71 -3.20 -30.21
N THR A 56 -1.77 -3.15 -28.87
CA THR A 56 -0.66 -3.62 -28.03
C THR A 56 -0.58 -5.14 -28.11
N LYS A 57 0.53 -5.70 -28.56
CA LYS A 57 0.67 -7.17 -28.62
C LYS A 57 1.05 -7.70 -27.24
N MET A 58 0.05 -8.12 -26.46
CA MET A 58 0.24 -8.90 -25.24
C MET A 58 -0.46 -10.26 -25.36
N THR A 59 0.29 -11.31 -25.09
CA THR A 59 -0.21 -12.68 -24.93
C THR A 59 -1.01 -12.81 -23.63
N ASP A 60 -1.83 -13.85 -23.51
CA ASP A 60 -2.58 -14.10 -22.28
C ASP A 60 -1.68 -14.39 -21.08
N ASP A 61 -0.52 -14.98 -21.32
CA ASP A 61 0.48 -15.20 -20.28
C ASP A 61 1.12 -13.88 -19.81
N GLU A 62 1.37 -12.93 -20.71
CA GLU A 62 1.85 -11.59 -20.33
C GLU A 62 0.79 -10.82 -19.54
N VAL A 63 -0.47 -10.84 -20.00
CA VAL A 63 -1.58 -10.21 -19.26
C VAL A 63 -1.71 -10.84 -17.86
N ARG A 64 -1.65 -12.17 -17.76
CA ARG A 64 -1.67 -12.87 -16.46
C ARG A 64 -0.49 -12.47 -15.59
N HIS A 65 0.74 -12.43 -16.12
CA HIS A 65 1.91 -12.04 -15.35
C HIS A 65 1.80 -10.62 -14.78
N GLU A 66 1.24 -9.68 -15.54
CA GLU A 66 0.98 -8.33 -15.04
C GLU A 66 -0.07 -8.34 -13.91
N VAL A 67 -1.19 -9.05 -14.09
CA VAL A 67 -2.22 -9.19 -13.05
C VAL A 67 -1.67 -9.84 -11.78
N ASP A 68 -0.87 -10.90 -11.91
CA ASP A 68 -0.21 -11.59 -10.80
C ASP A 68 0.69 -10.62 -10.03
N THR A 69 1.52 -9.86 -10.77
CA THR A 69 2.48 -8.92 -10.19
C THR A 69 1.77 -7.85 -9.36
N PHE A 70 0.75 -7.18 -9.91
CA PHE A 70 0.02 -6.14 -9.20
C PHE A 70 -0.76 -6.70 -8.00
N THR A 71 -1.39 -7.86 -8.15
CA THR A 71 -2.17 -8.47 -7.06
C THR A 71 -1.28 -8.89 -5.90
N ILE A 72 -0.16 -9.56 -6.18
CA ILE A 72 0.79 -10.00 -5.14
C ILE A 72 1.45 -8.79 -4.46
N ALA A 73 1.93 -7.83 -5.25
CA ALA A 73 2.59 -6.64 -4.71
C ALA A 73 1.65 -5.79 -3.85
N GLY A 74 0.38 -5.67 -4.25
CA GLY A 74 -0.62 -4.86 -3.56
C GLY A 74 -1.24 -5.51 -2.31
N THR A 75 -1.24 -6.85 -2.21
CA THR A 75 -1.93 -7.56 -1.12
C THR A 75 -1.11 -7.61 0.16
N ASP A 76 0.03 -8.31 0.14
CA ASP A 76 0.80 -8.59 1.36
C ASP A 76 1.38 -7.32 2.01
N THR A 77 1.77 -6.34 1.18
CA THR A 77 2.32 -5.06 1.65
C THR A 77 1.26 -4.20 2.35
N THR A 78 0.09 -4.05 1.73
CA THR A 78 -1.03 -3.27 2.27
C THR A 78 -1.59 -3.95 3.53
N ALA A 79 -1.82 -5.26 3.50
CA ALA A 79 -2.34 -6.01 4.65
C ALA A 79 -1.39 -5.94 5.85
N SER A 80 -0.07 -6.07 5.62
CA SER A 80 0.92 -5.95 6.70
C SER A 80 0.97 -4.53 7.26
N THR A 81 0.89 -3.50 6.41
CA THR A 81 0.86 -2.10 6.85
C THR A 81 -0.40 -1.80 7.68
N LEU A 82 -1.57 -2.24 7.21
CA LEU A 82 -2.83 -2.13 7.94
C LEU A 82 -2.74 -2.82 9.30
N SER A 83 -2.15 -4.01 9.34
CA SER A 83 -1.99 -4.75 10.60
C SER A 83 -1.11 -3.99 11.60
N PHE A 84 0.00 -3.37 11.15
CA PHE A 84 0.79 -2.47 12.00
C PHE A 84 0.00 -1.22 12.41
N CYS A 85 -0.82 -0.65 11.52
CA CYS A 85 -1.67 0.48 11.86
C CYS A 85 -2.65 0.11 12.99
N LEU A 86 -3.25 -1.08 12.94
CA LEU A 86 -4.13 -1.58 14.00
C LEU A 86 -3.40 -1.77 15.32
N VAL A 87 -2.16 -2.31 15.30
CA VAL A 87 -1.32 -2.37 16.51
C VAL A 87 -1.10 -0.97 17.08
N MET A 88 -0.68 -0.01 16.24
CA MET A 88 -0.43 1.35 16.71
C MET A 88 -1.71 2.05 17.22
N LEU A 89 -2.88 1.79 16.62
CA LEU A 89 -4.15 2.31 17.12
C LEU A 89 -4.48 1.74 18.50
N GLY A 90 -4.24 0.45 18.72
CA GLY A 90 -4.43 -0.21 20.01
C GLY A 90 -3.45 0.27 21.09
N MET A 91 -2.23 0.69 20.71
CA MET A 91 -1.23 1.27 21.62
C MET A 91 -1.51 2.75 21.96
N HIS A 92 -2.28 3.44 21.11
CA HIS A 92 -2.55 4.87 21.24
C HIS A 92 -4.05 5.17 21.22
N PRO A 93 -4.80 4.83 22.29
CA PRO A 93 -6.25 5.03 22.36
C PRO A 93 -6.67 6.50 22.15
N ASP A 94 -5.89 7.47 22.66
CA ASP A 94 -6.18 8.90 22.46
C ASP A 94 -6.09 9.32 20.99
N LEU A 95 -5.11 8.79 20.24
CA LEU A 95 -5.00 9.05 18.81
C LEU A 95 -6.08 8.31 18.02
N GLN A 96 -6.44 7.11 18.45
CA GLN A 96 -7.53 6.34 17.87
C GLN A 96 -8.85 7.13 17.90
N GLU A 97 -9.17 7.76 19.04
CA GLU A 97 -10.39 8.53 19.17
C GLU A 97 -10.35 9.83 18.35
N LYS A 98 -9.23 10.56 18.36
CA LYS A 98 -9.06 11.76 17.50
C LYS A 98 -9.18 11.46 16.00
N ILE A 99 -8.65 10.32 15.56
CA ILE A 99 -8.79 9.88 14.16
C ILE A 99 -10.24 9.52 13.87
N ARG A 100 -10.93 8.86 14.81
CA ARG A 100 -12.35 8.57 14.66
C ARG A 100 -13.18 9.84 14.57
N GLU A 101 -12.93 10.84 15.42
CA GLU A 101 -13.58 12.16 15.34
C GLU A 101 -13.39 12.76 13.95
N GLU A 102 -12.16 12.81 13.41
CA GLU A 102 -11.89 13.25 12.03
C GLU A 102 -12.74 12.46 11.00
N VAL A 103 -12.83 11.13 11.16
CA VAL A 103 -13.59 10.25 10.27
C VAL A 103 -15.10 10.54 10.33
N ILE A 104 -15.66 10.74 11.53
CA ILE A 104 -17.09 11.04 11.73
C ILE A 104 -17.41 12.44 11.20
N ASP A 105 -16.57 13.44 11.45
CA ASP A 105 -16.78 14.81 10.95
C ASP A 105 -16.82 14.89 9.42
N ILE A 106 -16.05 14.03 8.73
CA ILE A 106 -15.95 14.02 7.27
C ILE A 106 -17.06 13.20 6.63
N LEU A 107 -17.36 12.03 7.20
CA LEU A 107 -18.20 11.01 6.58
C LEU A 107 -19.60 10.90 7.20
N GLY A 108 -19.79 11.35 8.44
CA GLY A 108 -20.95 11.02 9.25
C GLY A 108 -20.96 9.54 9.65
N GLU A 109 -22.12 9.06 10.11
CA GLU A 109 -22.26 7.72 10.66
C GLU A 109 -22.45 6.64 9.58
N ASP A 110 -23.19 6.93 8.50
CA ASP A 110 -23.65 5.89 7.57
C ASP A 110 -23.13 6.01 6.12
N ARG A 111 -22.35 7.04 5.79
CA ARG A 111 -21.86 7.24 4.41
C ARG A 111 -20.58 6.47 4.11
N ASP A 112 -20.50 5.89 2.92
CA ASP A 112 -19.26 5.31 2.39
C ASP A 112 -18.22 6.38 2.05
N VAL A 113 -16.95 5.99 2.12
CA VAL A 113 -15.81 6.84 1.77
C VAL A 113 -15.78 7.10 0.27
N THR A 114 -15.73 8.37 -0.16
CA THR A 114 -15.55 8.74 -1.57
C THR A 114 -14.10 9.14 -1.87
N HIS A 115 -13.79 9.31 -3.16
CA HIS A 115 -12.48 9.78 -3.57
C HIS A 115 -12.18 11.21 -3.09
N GLU A 116 -13.18 12.10 -3.02
CA GLU A 116 -12.94 13.48 -2.55
C GLU A 116 -12.54 13.53 -1.07
N ASP A 117 -13.10 12.64 -0.25
CA ASP A 117 -12.80 12.55 1.19
C ASP A 117 -11.32 12.24 1.47
N MET A 118 -10.62 11.60 0.52
CA MET A 118 -9.22 11.23 0.66
C MET A 118 -8.33 12.44 0.98
N SER A 119 -8.66 13.62 0.45
CA SER A 119 -7.89 14.84 0.72
C SER A 119 -8.11 15.43 2.12
N ARG A 120 -9.19 15.02 2.80
CA ARG A 120 -9.63 15.60 4.08
C ARG A 120 -9.17 14.79 5.29
N LEU A 121 -8.96 13.48 5.13
CA LEU A 121 -8.48 12.54 6.15
C LEU A 121 -6.98 12.75 6.47
N ASN A 122 -6.63 13.89 7.06
CA ASN A 122 -5.26 14.37 7.21
C ASN A 122 -4.53 13.74 8.41
N LEU A 123 -5.19 13.65 9.57
CA LEU A 123 -4.64 12.99 10.75
C LEU A 123 -4.46 11.49 10.50
N LEU A 124 -5.46 10.83 9.90
CA LEU A 124 -5.35 9.43 9.48
C LEU A 124 -4.16 9.20 8.53
N GLU A 125 -3.96 10.10 7.56
CA GLU A 125 -2.83 9.99 6.65
C GLU A 125 -1.48 10.13 7.36
N ARG A 126 -1.35 11.12 8.26
CA ARG A 126 -0.14 11.32 9.07
C ARG A 126 0.12 10.12 9.97
N PHE A 127 -0.92 9.50 10.52
CA PHE A 127 -0.85 8.27 11.31
C PHE A 127 -0.32 7.08 10.49
N ILE A 128 -0.85 6.87 9.28
CA ILE A 128 -0.37 5.82 8.36
C ILE A 128 1.10 6.07 7.99
N LYS A 129 1.47 7.33 7.71
CA LYS A 129 2.85 7.71 7.37
C LYS A 129 3.83 7.43 8.52
N GLU A 130 3.46 7.76 9.76
CA GLU A 130 4.28 7.44 10.93
C GLU A 130 4.38 5.94 11.19
N THR A 131 3.31 5.20 10.95
CA THR A 131 3.34 3.73 11.00
C THR A 131 4.31 3.16 9.95
N LEU A 132 4.24 3.62 8.71
CA LEU A 132 5.14 3.21 7.63
C LEU A 132 6.61 3.61 7.87
N ARG A 133 6.86 4.74 8.54
CA ARG A 133 8.21 5.14 8.96
C ARG A 133 8.78 4.15 9.96
N ILE A 134 8.01 3.79 10.98
CA ILE A 134 8.50 2.89 12.03
C ILE A 134 8.58 1.45 11.50
N PHE A 135 7.58 1.01 10.74
CA PHE A 135 7.45 -0.35 10.21
C PHE A 135 7.36 -0.36 8.68
N PRO A 136 8.45 -0.05 7.95
CA PRO A 136 8.43 -0.11 6.50
C PRO A 136 8.34 -1.57 6.05
N VAL A 137 7.20 -1.96 5.45
CA VAL A 137 6.95 -3.34 5.00
C VAL A 137 7.94 -3.83 3.96
N GLY A 138 8.55 -2.92 3.19
CA GLY A 138 9.77 -3.14 2.41
C GLY A 138 10.97 -2.51 3.12
N PRO A 139 11.62 -3.20 4.08
CA PRO A 139 12.62 -2.57 4.96
C PRO A 139 13.98 -2.37 4.30
N ILE A 140 14.23 -3.03 3.16
CA ILE A 140 15.50 -3.04 2.43
C ILE A 140 15.21 -2.91 0.93
N VAL A 141 16.02 -2.11 0.24
CA VAL A 141 16.05 -2.03 -1.23
C VAL A 141 17.42 -2.47 -1.73
N LEU A 142 17.43 -3.41 -2.69
CA LEU A 142 18.65 -3.95 -3.29
C LEU A 142 18.84 -3.40 -4.71
N ARG A 143 20.08 -3.10 -5.07
CA ARG A 143 20.50 -2.75 -6.44
C ARG A 143 21.79 -3.48 -6.77
N MET A 144 22.01 -3.76 -8.05
CA MET A 144 23.30 -4.18 -8.57
C MET A 144 23.78 -3.10 -9.53
N THR A 145 25.03 -2.68 -9.39
CA THR A 145 25.63 -1.71 -10.32
C THR A 145 25.95 -2.40 -11.63
N ASP A 146 25.57 -1.79 -12.75
CA ASP A 146 25.88 -2.23 -14.11
C ASP A 146 27.12 -1.54 -14.68
N HIS A 147 27.52 -0.41 -14.09
CA HIS A 147 28.73 0.33 -14.37
C HIS A 147 29.29 0.96 -13.09
N ASP A 148 30.50 1.50 -13.16
CA ASP A 148 31.11 2.23 -12.05
C ASP A 148 30.30 3.49 -11.71
N ILE A 149 29.94 3.65 -10.43
CA ILE A 149 29.16 4.80 -9.93
C ILE A 149 30.06 5.70 -9.07
N ASN A 150 30.16 6.97 -9.45
CA ASN A 150 30.81 8.00 -8.63
C ASN A 150 29.82 8.59 -7.63
N LEU A 151 30.08 8.39 -6.33
CA LEU A 151 29.30 8.90 -5.22
C LEU A 151 30.14 9.89 -4.40
N GLY A 152 30.20 11.13 -4.88
CA GLY A 152 31.03 12.17 -4.29
C GLY A 152 32.51 11.80 -4.36
N LYS A 153 33.15 11.58 -3.20
CA LYS A 153 34.56 11.17 -3.10
C LYS A 153 34.79 9.66 -3.22
N HIS A 154 33.73 8.88 -3.36
CA HIS A 154 33.79 7.42 -3.41
C HIS A 154 33.40 6.91 -4.80
N GLN A 155 33.98 5.80 -5.21
CA GLN A 155 33.61 5.08 -6.43
C GLN A 155 33.11 3.69 -6.04
N ILE A 156 31.95 3.30 -6.57
CA ILE A 156 31.36 1.98 -6.41
C ILE A 156 31.56 1.24 -7.74
N PRO A 157 32.37 0.18 -7.80
CA PRO A 157 32.61 -0.54 -9.04
C PRO A 157 31.35 -1.18 -9.63
N ALA A 158 31.37 -1.46 -10.92
CA ALA A 158 30.39 -2.31 -11.60
C ALA A 158 30.31 -3.70 -10.96
N GLY A 159 29.13 -4.32 -10.96
CA GLY A 159 28.87 -5.64 -10.38
C GLY A 159 28.73 -5.67 -8.85
N CYS A 160 28.78 -4.51 -8.18
CA CYS A 160 28.57 -4.43 -6.73
C CYS A 160 27.07 -4.45 -6.36
N SER A 161 26.74 -5.18 -5.28
CA SER A 161 25.42 -5.13 -4.66
C SER A 161 25.33 -3.97 -3.67
N ILE A 162 24.38 -3.06 -3.88
CA ILE A 162 24.06 -1.95 -2.97
C ILE A 162 22.82 -2.33 -2.16
N VAL A 163 22.93 -2.25 -0.84
CA VAL A 163 21.85 -2.50 0.11
C VAL A 163 21.45 -1.20 0.79
N LEU A 164 20.23 -0.74 0.53
CA LEU A 164 19.65 0.44 1.18
C LEU A 164 18.72 -0.01 2.30
N GLY A 165 19.17 0.13 3.55
CA GLY A 165 18.38 -0.19 4.74
C GLY A 165 17.38 0.90 5.08
N LEU A 166 16.19 0.87 4.47
CA LEU A 166 15.12 1.85 4.71
C LEU A 166 14.67 1.88 6.17
N ILE A 167 14.57 0.70 6.82
CA ILE A 167 14.26 0.62 8.26
C ILE A 167 15.29 1.36 9.13
N ARG A 168 16.58 1.35 8.73
CA ARG A 168 17.63 2.06 9.46
C ARG A 168 17.57 3.55 9.18
N LEU A 169 17.34 3.95 7.92
CA LEU A 169 17.12 5.33 7.52
C LEU A 169 15.96 5.97 8.30
N HIS A 170 14.82 5.29 8.36
CA HIS A 170 13.61 5.80 9.02
C HIS A 170 13.71 5.81 10.54
N ARG A 171 14.68 5.10 11.11
CA ARG A 171 14.97 5.05 12.55
C ARG A 171 16.32 5.69 12.91
N ASN A 172 16.91 6.47 12.00
CA ASN A 172 18.16 7.19 12.27
C ASN A 172 17.89 8.38 13.21
N PRO A 173 18.45 8.43 14.43
CA PRO A 173 18.22 9.53 15.37
C PRO A 173 18.76 10.89 14.88
N GLU A 174 19.70 10.92 13.94
CA GLU A 174 20.20 12.16 13.34
C GLU A 174 19.15 12.82 12.43
N ILE A 175 18.21 12.03 11.90
CA ILE A 175 17.12 12.49 11.03
C ILE A 175 15.81 12.59 11.83
N TRP A 176 15.58 11.64 12.74
CA TRP A 176 14.34 11.45 13.47
C TRP A 176 14.60 11.48 14.96
N LYS A 177 14.43 12.64 15.60
CA LYS A 177 14.52 12.77 17.07
C LYS A 177 13.59 11.77 17.75
N ASP A 178 14.07 10.99 18.72
CA ASP A 178 13.33 9.92 19.39
C ASP A 178 12.66 8.96 18.38
N PRO A 179 13.44 8.22 17.56
CA PRO A 179 12.95 7.57 16.35
C PRO A 179 11.91 6.48 16.59
N LEU A 180 11.84 5.90 17.79
CA LEU A 180 10.83 4.90 18.16
C LEU A 180 9.63 5.50 18.90
N LYS A 181 9.64 6.81 19.21
CA LYS A 181 8.45 7.50 19.70
C LYS A 181 7.50 7.76 18.54
N PHE A 182 6.33 7.11 18.59
CA PHE A 182 5.25 7.32 17.63
C PHE A 182 4.72 8.74 17.72
N ASN A 183 4.86 9.51 16.64
CA ASN A 183 4.37 10.87 16.57
C ASN A 183 3.90 11.23 15.15
N PRO A 184 2.57 11.20 14.87
CA PRO A 184 2.01 11.60 13.58
C PRO A 184 2.33 13.05 13.19
N ASP A 185 2.58 13.94 14.15
CA ASP A 185 2.87 15.36 13.86
C ASP A 185 4.22 15.55 13.17
N ARG A 186 5.07 14.52 13.14
CA ARG A 186 6.23 14.49 12.23
C ARG A 186 5.82 14.64 10.77
N PHE A 187 4.57 14.38 10.39
CA PHE A 187 4.10 14.54 9.03
C PHE A 187 3.22 15.78 8.83
N LEU A 188 3.28 16.74 9.75
CA LEU A 188 2.77 18.09 9.49
C LEU A 188 3.53 18.72 8.31
N PRO A 189 2.85 19.52 7.45
CA PRO A 189 3.46 20.12 6.26
C PRO A 189 4.77 20.87 6.54
N GLU A 190 4.81 21.65 7.61
CA GLU A 190 5.96 22.44 8.05
C GLU A 190 7.14 21.57 8.50
N GLU A 191 6.87 20.40 9.10
CA GLU A 191 7.91 19.44 9.53
C GLU A 191 8.44 18.62 8.35
N VAL A 192 7.59 18.36 7.35
CA VAL A 192 7.98 17.73 6.08
C VAL A 192 8.81 18.68 5.24
N ALA A 193 8.50 19.99 5.22
CA ALA A 193 9.26 20.98 4.47
C ALA A 193 10.70 21.14 4.97
N LYS A 194 10.97 20.89 6.26
CA LYS A 194 12.29 21.04 6.89
C LYS A 194 13.25 19.87 6.63
N ARG A 195 12.75 18.70 6.21
CA ARG A 195 13.58 17.49 6.07
C ARG A 195 14.00 17.24 4.63
N HIS A 196 15.08 16.51 4.46
CA HIS A 196 15.51 16.07 3.15
C HIS A 196 14.45 15.12 2.52
N PRO A 197 14.12 15.24 1.22
CA PRO A 197 13.09 14.42 0.58
C PRO A 197 13.36 12.90 0.68
N TYR A 198 14.63 12.50 0.70
CA TYR A 198 15.05 11.09 0.84
C TYR A 198 15.19 10.62 2.30
N SER A 199 14.76 11.40 3.29
CA SER A 199 14.69 10.97 4.69
C SER A 199 13.51 10.03 4.97
N TYR A 200 12.51 10.02 4.10
CA TYR A 200 11.30 9.21 4.21
C TYR A 200 10.98 8.53 2.86
N LEU A 201 11.11 7.21 2.81
CA LEU A 201 11.08 6.39 1.59
C LEU A 201 10.28 5.09 1.77
N PRO A 202 9.11 5.08 2.41
CA PRO A 202 8.33 3.84 2.63
C PRO A 202 7.89 3.17 1.32
N PHE A 203 7.85 3.94 0.22
CA PHE A 203 7.48 3.51 -1.12
C PHE A 203 8.67 3.64 -2.09
N SER A 204 9.90 3.62 -1.57
CA SER A 204 11.14 3.91 -2.33
C SER A 204 11.11 5.33 -2.94
N GLY A 205 12.10 5.65 -3.79
CA GLY A 205 12.25 6.94 -4.47
C GLY A 205 12.80 6.80 -5.88
N GLY A 206 12.74 7.88 -6.65
CA GLY A 206 13.23 7.94 -8.03
C GLY A 206 12.37 7.14 -9.04
N PRO A 207 12.93 6.78 -10.22
CA PRO A 207 12.19 6.14 -11.32
C PRO A 207 11.65 4.73 -11.01
N ARG A 208 12.10 4.12 -9.91
CA ARG A 208 11.69 2.79 -9.44
C ARG A 208 10.99 2.89 -8.08
N ASN A 209 10.27 3.98 -7.84
CA ASN A 209 9.37 4.10 -6.70
C ASN A 209 8.11 3.22 -6.90
N CYS A 210 7.34 3.03 -5.83
CA CYS A 210 6.14 2.20 -5.90
C CYS A 210 5.06 2.87 -6.75
N ILE A 211 4.73 2.25 -7.89
CA ILE A 211 3.63 2.66 -8.76
C ILE A 211 2.26 2.60 -8.04
N GLY A 212 2.11 1.69 -7.06
CA GLY A 212 0.89 1.47 -6.30
C GLY A 212 0.66 2.44 -5.14
N TYR A 213 1.55 3.41 -4.89
CA TYR A 213 1.48 4.29 -3.71
C TYR A 213 0.10 4.94 -3.50
N LYS A 214 -0.47 5.54 -4.56
CA LYS A 214 -1.76 6.23 -4.48
C LYS A 214 -2.90 5.26 -4.10
N TYR A 215 -2.92 4.09 -4.74
CA TYR A 215 -3.90 3.06 -4.45
C TYR A 215 -3.75 2.51 -3.03
N ALA A 216 -2.52 2.24 -2.59
CA ALA A 216 -2.23 1.77 -1.24
C ALA A 216 -2.71 2.76 -0.19
N MET A 217 -2.38 4.05 -0.33
CA MET A 217 -2.86 5.08 0.61
C MET A 217 -4.39 5.18 0.62
N MET A 218 -5.03 5.17 -0.55
CA MET A 218 -6.49 5.21 -0.63
C MET A 218 -7.12 3.99 0.05
N SER A 219 -6.63 2.78 -0.27
CA SER A 219 -7.09 1.53 0.34
C SER A 219 -6.91 1.55 1.86
N MET A 220 -5.73 1.94 2.35
CA MET A 220 -5.46 1.97 3.79
C MET A 220 -6.34 2.99 4.53
N LYS A 221 -6.50 4.20 3.97
CA LYS A 221 -7.36 5.23 4.55
C LYS A 221 -8.82 4.78 4.58
N THR A 222 -9.34 4.21 3.49
CA THR A 222 -10.69 3.67 3.45
C THR A 222 -10.88 2.57 4.50
N THR A 223 -10.00 1.57 4.52
CA THR A 223 -10.14 0.45 5.47
C THR A 223 -10.09 0.94 6.92
N LEU A 224 -9.10 1.76 7.29
CA LEU A 224 -8.98 2.24 8.66
C LEU A 224 -10.13 3.16 9.07
N ALA A 225 -10.60 4.05 8.18
CA ALA A 225 -11.75 4.91 8.45
C ALA A 225 -13.01 4.07 8.74
N MET A 226 -13.29 3.07 7.90
CA MET A 226 -14.45 2.19 8.11
C MET A 226 -14.30 1.32 9.35
N THR A 227 -13.08 0.84 9.66
CA THR A 227 -12.82 0.09 10.89
C THR A 227 -13.04 0.94 12.13
N LEU A 228 -12.46 2.14 12.20
CA LEU A 228 -12.57 3.03 13.36
C LEU A 228 -13.98 3.57 13.58
N ARG A 229 -14.81 3.59 12.54
CA ARG A 229 -16.23 3.91 12.68
C ARG A 229 -17.00 2.84 13.45
N LYS A 230 -16.66 1.56 13.31
CA LYS A 230 -17.43 0.46 13.90
C LYS A 230 -16.75 -0.18 15.11
N PHE A 231 -15.44 -0.06 15.24
CA PHE A 231 -14.67 -0.84 16.19
C PHE A 231 -13.74 0.02 17.05
N VAL A 232 -13.54 -0.41 18.29
CA VAL A 232 -12.40 -0.05 19.12
C VAL A 232 -11.32 -1.10 18.90
N VAL A 233 -10.10 -0.65 18.60
CA VAL A 233 -8.93 -1.52 18.41
C VAL A 233 -8.10 -1.53 19.68
N MET A 234 -7.63 -2.70 20.09
CA MET A 234 -6.80 -2.91 21.27
C MET A 234 -5.63 -3.83 20.93
N THR A 235 -4.57 -3.79 21.74
CA THR A 235 -3.42 -4.68 21.61
C THR A 235 -2.80 -5.04 22.95
N GLU A 236 -2.07 -6.16 22.98
CA GLU A 236 -1.25 -6.56 24.13
C GLU A 236 0.06 -5.79 24.20
N TYR A 237 0.59 -5.33 23.06
CA TYR A 237 1.87 -4.59 23.03
C TYR A 237 1.75 -3.29 23.82
N LYS A 238 2.76 -3.00 24.65
CA LYS A 238 2.83 -1.75 25.44
C LYS A 238 3.86 -0.78 24.88
N THR A 239 4.90 -1.30 24.24
CA THR A 239 5.99 -0.52 23.65
C THR A 239 6.32 -1.01 22.25
N ILE A 240 6.94 -0.15 21.42
CA ILE A 240 7.35 -0.53 20.06
C ILE A 240 8.49 -1.54 20.10
N GLU A 241 9.31 -1.45 21.13
CA GLU A 241 10.46 -2.30 21.42
C GLU A 241 10.07 -3.76 21.69
N GLU A 242 8.87 -4.02 22.21
CA GLU A 242 8.31 -5.38 22.38
C GLU A 242 8.01 -6.06 21.03
N ILE A 243 7.80 -5.28 19.97
CA ILE A 243 7.44 -5.79 18.65
C ILE A 243 8.71 -6.27 17.95
N ARG A 244 9.10 -7.52 18.21
CA ARG A 244 10.23 -8.16 17.52
C ARG A 244 9.87 -8.38 16.06
N LEU A 245 10.74 -7.94 15.16
CA LEU A 245 10.50 -7.96 13.72
C LEU A 245 11.32 -9.04 13.03
N ARG A 246 10.73 -9.65 12.01
CA ARG A 246 11.41 -10.52 11.06
C ARG A 246 11.16 -10.07 9.63
N ILE A 247 12.16 -10.25 8.79
CA ILE A 247 12.06 -9.96 7.35
C ILE A 247 11.80 -11.29 6.66
N ASN A 248 10.58 -11.45 6.12
CA ASN A 248 10.26 -12.49 5.14
C ASN A 248 10.27 -11.82 3.75
N ILE A 249 9.25 -12.05 2.92
CA ILE A 249 9.01 -11.25 1.71
C ILE A 249 8.70 -9.78 2.10
N VAL A 250 7.96 -9.59 3.20
CA VAL A 250 7.68 -8.28 3.81
C VAL A 250 8.01 -8.34 5.31
N LEU A 251 8.19 -7.16 5.92
CA LEU A 251 8.38 -7.02 7.36
C LEU A 251 7.13 -7.49 8.12
N LYS A 252 7.31 -8.40 9.10
CA LYS A 252 6.22 -8.89 9.97
C LYS A 252 6.71 -8.99 11.42
N PRO A 253 5.82 -8.89 12.42
CA PRO A 253 6.16 -9.23 13.80
C PRO A 253 6.41 -10.73 13.94
N THR A 254 7.43 -11.11 14.71
CA THR A 254 7.78 -12.51 14.98
C THR A 254 6.68 -13.22 15.75
N ASP A 255 6.11 -12.52 16.74
CA ASP A 255 5.13 -13.05 17.69
C ASP A 255 3.66 -12.74 17.29
N GLY A 256 3.44 -12.38 16.02
CA GLY A 256 2.14 -11.98 15.51
C GLY A 256 1.75 -10.54 15.86
N TYR A 257 0.62 -10.07 15.32
CA TYR A 257 0.17 -8.69 15.50
C TYR A 257 -0.54 -8.43 16.84
N LYS A 258 -1.08 -9.45 17.51
CA LYS A 258 -1.73 -9.33 18.85
C LYS A 258 -2.77 -8.19 18.91
N VAL A 259 -3.68 -8.16 17.95
CA VAL A 259 -4.75 -7.15 17.81
C VAL A 259 -6.09 -7.76 18.20
N TYR A 260 -6.89 -6.98 18.94
CA TYR A 260 -8.26 -7.30 19.31
C TYR A 260 -9.18 -6.16 18.85
N VAL A 261 -10.41 -6.49 18.46
CA VAL A 261 -11.43 -5.50 18.09
C VAL A 261 -12.69 -5.72 18.91
N LYS A 262 -13.29 -4.63 19.39
CA LYS A 262 -14.61 -4.62 20.05
C LYS A 262 -15.54 -3.74 19.22
N LEU A 263 -16.78 -4.16 18.98
CA LEU A 263 -17.79 -3.29 18.37
C LEU A 263 -18.02 -2.06 19.28
N ARG A 264 -18.13 -0.88 18.67
CA ARG A 264 -18.50 0.35 19.38
C ARG A 264 -20.01 0.34 19.67
N GLU A 265 -20.35 0.77 20.87
CA GLU A 265 -21.74 1.02 21.30
C GLU A 265 -22.28 2.31 20.67
#